data_AF-A0AAU8SI10-F1
#
_entry.id   AF-A0AAU8SI10-F1
#
_cell.length_a   1.000
_cell.length_b   1.000
_cell.length_c   1.000
_cell.angle_alpha   90.00
_cell.angle_beta   90.00
_cell.angle_gamma   90.00
#
_symmetry.space_group_name_H-M   'P 1'
#
loop_
_entity.id
_entity.type
_entity.pdbx_description
1 polymer ?
#
loop_
_entity_poly.entity_id
_entity_poly.type
_entity_poly.pdbx_seq_one_letter_code
_entity_poly.pdbx_strand_id
1 'polypeptide(L)'
;MVQRLQEVVGKLYKPPANGSRQVFALPRGDAEKLPRLPSIAVISVTAPERPLASLDGFAHLLRLSFADVDFLSPNLSNKSRGKLAHAFTAEQAQAIHSFVEALPMEVLSVVVHCEGGYSRSCAIALALHRLYGYQAEIEHFSQANPSVVQMMAGNNRPRRRERQQTRR
;
A
#
# COMPACT_ATOMS: atom_id res chain seq x y z
N MET A 1 21.56 -1.23 -1.51
CA MET A 1 20.38 -0.40 -1.14
C MET A 1 20.45 1.02 -1.72
N VAL A 2 21.58 1.74 -1.63
CA VAL A 2 21.69 3.13 -2.15
C VAL A 2 21.33 3.27 -3.64
N GLN A 3 21.70 2.29 -4.47
CA GLN A 3 21.38 2.30 -5.91
C GLN A 3 19.87 2.34 -6.19
N ARG A 4 19.06 1.55 -5.46
CA ARG A 4 17.61 1.51 -5.66
C ARG A 4 16.93 2.83 -5.30
N LEU A 5 17.34 3.48 -4.20
CA LEU A 5 16.81 4.79 -3.84
C LEU A 5 17.13 5.83 -4.94
N GLN A 6 18.35 5.83 -5.47
CA GLN A 6 18.74 6.73 -6.56
C GLN A 6 17.92 6.50 -7.83
N GLU A 7 17.69 5.23 -8.20
CA GLU A 7 16.84 4.86 -9.34
C GLU A 7 15.40 5.35 -9.16
N VAL A 8 14.81 5.11 -7.99
CA VAL A 8 13.46 5.58 -7.67
C VAL A 8 13.40 7.10 -7.73
N VAL A 9 14.35 7.81 -7.10
CA VAL A 9 14.42 9.27 -7.17
C VAL A 9 14.51 9.75 -8.62
N GLY A 10 15.32 9.11 -9.46
CA GLY A 10 15.41 9.42 -10.89
C GLY A 10 14.05 9.31 -11.60
N LYS A 11 13.27 8.26 -11.29
CA LYS A 11 11.93 8.05 -11.84
C LYS A 11 10.88 9.03 -11.29
N LEU A 12 11.03 9.49 -10.05
CA LEU A 12 10.15 10.51 -9.48
C LEU A 12 10.27 11.87 -10.19
N TYR A 13 11.48 12.21 -10.66
CA TYR A 13 11.71 13.41 -11.48
C TYR A 13 11.37 13.22 -12.96
N LYS A 14 11.30 11.98 -13.43
CA LYS A 14 11.02 11.62 -14.84
C LYS A 14 9.84 10.66 -14.91
N PRO A 15 8.62 11.14 -14.59
CA PRO A 15 7.43 10.30 -14.61
C PRO A 15 7.11 9.81 -16.04
N PRO A 16 6.33 8.73 -16.17
CA PRO A 16 5.97 8.17 -17.46
C PRO A 16 5.28 9.20 -18.38
N ALA A 17 5.73 9.28 -19.63
CA ALA A 17 5.20 10.24 -20.62
C ALA A 17 3.74 9.96 -21.03
N ASN A 18 3.24 8.74 -20.78
CA ASN A 18 1.87 8.34 -21.11
C ASN A 18 0.82 8.82 -20.09
N GLY A 19 1.22 9.60 -19.08
CA GLY A 19 0.32 10.13 -18.05
C GLY A 19 -0.15 9.10 -17.02
N SER A 20 0.30 7.84 -17.11
CA SER A 20 0.00 6.83 -16.09
C SER A 20 0.76 7.14 -14.80
N ARG A 21 0.08 7.02 -13.66
CA ARG A 21 0.73 7.10 -12.35
C ARG A 21 1.65 5.89 -12.18
N GLN A 22 2.77 6.09 -11.51
CA GLN A 22 3.67 5.03 -11.09
C GLN A 22 3.57 4.79 -9.58
N VAL A 23 3.90 3.57 -9.15
CA VAL A 23 3.89 3.19 -7.74
C VAL A 23 5.17 2.46 -7.34
N PHE A 24 5.72 2.85 -6.19
CA PHE A 24 6.94 2.29 -5.62
C PHE A 24 6.71 1.73 -4.23
N ALA A 25 7.42 0.65 -3.90
CA ALA A 25 7.53 0.13 -2.54
C ALA A 25 8.95 0.36 -2.01
N LEU A 26 9.07 1.04 -0.87
CA LEU A 26 10.34 1.39 -0.24
C LEU A 26 10.40 1.00 1.25
N PRO A 27 11.61 0.75 1.80
CA PRO A 27 11.81 0.70 3.24
C PRO A 27 11.69 2.11 3.84
N ARG A 28 11.41 2.17 5.14
CA ARG A 28 11.22 3.43 5.88
C ARG A 28 12.41 4.38 5.69
N GLY A 29 13.63 3.86 5.87
CA GLY A 29 14.85 4.67 5.79
C GLY A 29 15.11 5.29 4.42
N ASP A 30 14.51 4.75 3.35
CA ASP A 30 14.59 5.32 2.01
C ASP A 30 13.46 6.32 1.77
N ALA A 31 12.24 6.00 2.25
CA ALA A 31 11.09 6.89 2.17
C ALA A 31 11.32 8.25 2.87
N GLU A 32 11.97 8.23 4.03
CA GLU A 32 12.30 9.46 4.80
C GLU A 32 13.32 10.37 4.06
N LYS A 33 14.06 9.84 3.09
CA LYS A 33 15.07 10.55 2.31
C LYS A 33 14.56 11.08 0.96
N LEU A 34 13.31 10.79 0.60
CA LEU A 34 12.75 11.17 -0.69
C LEU A 34 12.67 12.69 -0.87
N PRO A 35 12.78 13.22 -2.09
CA PRO A 35 12.53 14.62 -2.35
C PRO A 35 11.06 14.97 -2.10
N ARG A 36 10.79 16.17 -1.57
CA ARG A 36 9.44 16.64 -1.24
C ARG A 36 8.82 17.31 -2.46
N LEU A 37 8.56 16.52 -3.49
CA LEU A 37 7.98 17.01 -4.74
C LEU A 37 6.44 17.05 -4.62
N PRO A 38 5.78 18.10 -5.16
CA PRO A 38 4.32 18.18 -5.16
C PRO A 38 3.67 17.08 -6.02
N SER A 39 4.42 16.51 -6.97
CA SER A 39 3.96 15.42 -7.84
C SER A 39 3.97 14.04 -7.18
N ILE A 40 4.29 13.95 -5.88
CA ILE A 40 4.39 12.70 -5.12
C ILE A 40 3.34 12.65 -4.03
N ALA A 41 2.64 11.52 -3.95
CA ALA A 41 1.89 11.12 -2.78
C ALA A 41 2.58 9.98 -2.05
N VAL A 42 2.45 9.95 -0.71
CA VAL A 42 3.06 8.93 0.14
C VAL A 42 1.99 8.21 0.94
N ILE A 43 2.03 6.87 0.92
CA ILE A 43 1.28 6.00 1.82
C ILE A 43 2.26 5.41 2.82
N SER A 44 2.17 5.89 4.06
CA SER A 44 3.05 5.55 5.17
C SER A 44 2.45 4.46 6.03
N VAL A 45 3.00 3.25 5.96
CA VAL A 45 2.59 2.13 6.82
C VAL A 45 3.59 1.90 7.94
N THR A 46 3.11 2.00 9.18
CA THR A 46 3.90 1.67 10.38
C THR A 46 3.30 0.47 11.10
N ALA A 47 4.10 -0.22 11.91
CA ALA A 47 3.53 -1.17 12.86
C ALA A 47 2.99 -0.39 14.08
N PRO A 48 1.93 -0.85 14.77
CA PRO A 48 1.34 -0.16 15.92
C PRO A 48 2.35 0.24 17.01
N GLU A 49 3.38 -0.57 17.19
CA GLU A 49 4.44 -0.38 18.18
C GLU A 49 5.58 0.55 17.71
N ARG A 50 5.55 1.04 16.46
CA ARG A 50 6.62 1.85 15.88
C ARG A 50 6.24 3.33 15.83
N PRO A 51 7.22 4.24 16.02
CA PRO A 51 6.97 5.66 15.83
C PRO A 51 6.64 5.97 14.37
N LEU A 52 5.96 7.09 14.14
CA LEU A 52 5.69 7.60 12.80
C LEU A 52 6.99 7.84 12.01
N ALA A 53 6.94 7.64 10.69
CA ALA A 53 8.04 7.99 9.79
C ALA A 53 8.15 9.51 9.59
N SER A 54 9.40 9.99 9.51
CA SER A 54 9.74 11.40 9.28
C SER A 54 9.47 11.80 7.83
N LEU A 55 8.22 12.20 7.57
CA LEU A 55 7.68 12.47 6.24
C LEU A 55 7.01 13.85 6.18
N ASP A 56 7.43 14.76 7.05
CA ASP A 56 6.91 16.12 7.03
C ASP A 56 7.32 16.81 5.72
N GLY A 57 6.41 17.66 5.21
CA GLY A 57 6.58 18.38 3.94
C GLY A 57 6.02 17.68 2.69
N PHE A 58 5.49 16.45 2.79
CA PHE A 58 4.70 15.88 1.69
C PHE A 58 3.27 16.45 1.70
N ALA A 59 2.83 16.99 0.56
CA ALA A 59 1.49 17.57 0.41
C ALA A 59 0.38 16.50 0.49
N HIS A 60 0.65 15.31 -0.04
CA HIS A 60 -0.30 14.20 -0.06
C HIS A 60 0.27 13.03 0.73
N LEU A 61 -0.18 12.88 1.98
CA LEU A 61 0.33 11.88 2.91
C LEU A 61 -0.81 11.14 3.60
N LEU A 62 -0.92 9.84 3.35
CA LEU A 62 -1.80 8.93 4.11
C LEU A 62 -0.95 8.16 5.13
N ARG A 63 -1.32 8.20 6.41
CA ARG A 63 -0.65 7.42 7.47
C ARG A 63 -1.56 6.29 7.95
N LEU A 64 -1.05 5.07 7.90
CA LEU A 64 -1.71 3.86 8.36
C LEU A 64 -0.84 3.16 9.40
N SER A 65 -1.49 2.45 10.32
CA SER A 65 -0.82 1.66 11.34
C SER A 65 -1.46 0.27 11.42
N PHE A 66 -0.71 -0.75 11.04
CA PHE A 66 -1.14 -2.16 11.12
C PHE A 66 0.05 -3.12 11.11
N ALA A 67 -0.15 -4.27 11.74
CA ALA A 67 0.82 -5.33 11.83
C ALA A 67 0.95 -6.10 10.51
N ASP A 68 2.16 -6.57 10.22
CA ASP A 68 2.41 -7.43 9.07
C ASP A 68 1.96 -8.87 9.37
N VAL A 69 0.68 -9.14 9.13
CA VAL A 69 0.06 -10.44 9.38
C VAL A 69 -0.66 -10.90 8.12
N ASP A 70 -0.31 -12.09 7.64
CA ASP A 70 -1.02 -12.76 6.56
C ASP A 70 -2.09 -13.70 7.15
N PHE A 71 -3.25 -13.15 7.50
CA PHE A 71 -4.37 -13.89 8.10
C PHE A 71 -5.02 -14.94 7.19
N LEU A 72 -4.68 -14.97 5.90
CA LEU A 72 -5.05 -16.05 4.97
C LEU A 72 -4.10 -17.25 5.08
N SER A 73 -2.94 -17.10 5.71
CA SER A 73 -2.00 -18.20 5.88
C SER A 73 -2.57 -19.24 6.84
N PRO A 74 -2.65 -20.54 6.45
CA PRO A 74 -3.11 -21.59 7.34
C PRO A 74 -2.14 -21.84 8.52
N ASN A 75 -0.88 -21.43 8.38
CA ASN A 75 0.21 -21.72 9.30
C ASN A 75 0.75 -20.46 9.98
N LEU A 76 -0.13 -19.68 10.61
CA LEU A 76 0.30 -18.52 11.40
C LEU A 76 1.14 -18.94 12.60
N SER A 77 2.31 -18.32 12.75
CA SER A 77 3.11 -18.41 13.97
C SER A 77 2.32 -17.89 15.18
N ASN A 78 2.66 -18.34 16.39
CA ASN A 78 2.05 -17.83 17.63
C ASN A 78 2.22 -16.30 17.76
N LYS A 79 3.38 -15.78 17.33
CA LYS A 79 3.65 -14.34 17.28
C LYS A 79 2.68 -13.62 16.33
N SER A 80 2.44 -14.16 15.15
CA SER A 80 1.52 -13.58 14.16
C SER A 80 0.07 -13.65 14.62
N ARG A 81 -0.34 -14.75 15.26
CA ARG A 81 -1.67 -14.89 15.87
C ARG A 81 -1.94 -13.81 16.92
N GLY A 82 -0.96 -13.52 17.78
CA GLY A 82 -1.08 -12.45 18.77
C GLY A 82 -1.25 -11.04 18.18
N LYS A 83 -0.94 -10.85 16.89
CA LYS A 83 -1.04 -9.56 16.20
C LYS A 83 -2.30 -9.44 15.32
N LEU A 84 -3.17 -10.45 15.28
CA LEU A 84 -4.37 -10.44 14.43
C LEU A 84 -5.31 -9.27 14.72
N ALA A 85 -5.41 -8.84 15.98
CA ALA A 85 -6.20 -7.67 16.37
C ALA A 85 -5.73 -6.35 15.72
N HIS A 86 -4.49 -6.33 15.20
CA HIS A 86 -3.90 -5.20 14.50
C HIS A 86 -3.64 -5.53 13.02
N ALA A 87 -4.28 -6.56 12.47
CA ALA A 87 -4.17 -6.88 11.05
C ALA A 87 -4.77 -5.78 10.18
N PHE A 88 -4.42 -5.81 8.90
CA PHE A 88 -4.97 -4.90 7.90
C PHE A 88 -6.49 -5.08 7.75
N THR A 89 -7.23 -3.98 7.73
CA THR A 89 -8.71 -4.01 7.75
C THR A 89 -9.33 -3.47 6.45
N ALA A 90 -10.63 -3.71 6.29
CA ALA A 90 -11.40 -3.21 5.16
C ALA A 90 -11.49 -1.66 5.17
N GLU A 91 -11.58 -1.06 6.36
CA GLU A 91 -11.58 0.40 6.53
C GLU A 91 -10.25 1.01 6.09
N GLN A 92 -9.13 0.34 6.39
CA GLN A 92 -7.81 0.77 5.93
C GLN A 92 -7.66 0.61 4.42
N ALA A 93 -8.21 -0.46 3.83
CA ALA A 93 -8.28 -0.61 2.38
C ALA A 93 -9.08 0.55 1.75
N GLN A 94 -10.28 0.82 2.29
CA GLN A 94 -11.12 1.92 1.82
C GLN A 94 -10.41 3.28 1.95
N ALA A 95 -9.66 3.51 3.03
CA ALA A 95 -8.88 4.73 3.20
C ALA A 95 -7.81 4.89 2.10
N ILE A 96 -7.17 3.79 1.68
CA ILE A 96 -6.22 3.81 0.56
C ILE A 96 -6.93 4.13 -0.75
N HIS A 97 -8.06 3.46 -1.03
CA HIS A 97 -8.86 3.72 -2.24
C HIS A 97 -9.28 5.19 -2.34
N SER A 98 -9.92 5.70 -1.28
CA SER A 98 -10.36 7.10 -1.22
C SER A 98 -9.19 8.07 -1.32
N PHE A 99 -8.03 7.76 -0.73
CA PHE A 99 -6.84 8.57 -0.85
C PHE A 99 -6.35 8.66 -2.30
N VAL A 100 -6.18 7.52 -2.99
CA VAL A 100 -5.63 7.52 -4.36
C VAL A 100 -6.58 8.05 -5.42
N GLU A 101 -7.89 7.89 -5.20
CA GLU A 101 -8.94 8.43 -6.07
C GLU A 101 -9.08 9.95 -5.93
N ALA A 102 -8.81 10.50 -4.74
CA ALA A 102 -8.81 11.93 -4.49
C ALA A 102 -7.52 12.64 -4.92
N LEU A 103 -6.49 11.92 -5.38
CA LEU A 103 -5.23 12.53 -5.82
C LEU A 103 -5.45 13.38 -7.07
N PRO A 104 -4.92 14.61 -7.12
CA PRO A 104 -5.04 15.47 -8.28
C PRO A 104 -4.16 14.97 -9.43
N MET A 105 -4.39 15.46 -10.66
CA MET A 105 -3.71 14.93 -11.85
C MET A 105 -2.20 15.20 -11.85
N GLU A 106 -1.76 16.23 -11.13
CA GLU A 106 -0.35 16.62 -10.96
C GLU A 106 0.43 15.62 -10.10
N VAL A 107 -0.27 14.77 -9.32
CA VAL A 107 0.37 13.66 -8.60
C VAL A 107 0.56 12.50 -9.56
N LEU A 108 1.82 12.31 -9.95
CA LEU A 108 2.24 11.33 -10.96
C LEU A 108 2.85 10.08 -10.33
N SER A 109 3.25 10.13 -9.05
CA SER A 109 3.89 9.02 -8.36
C SER A 109 3.29 8.79 -6.98
N VAL A 110 3.00 7.52 -6.66
CA VAL A 110 2.62 7.09 -5.31
C VAL A 110 3.75 6.27 -4.73
N VAL A 111 4.28 6.68 -3.58
CA VAL A 111 5.27 5.90 -2.85
C VAL A 111 4.61 5.26 -1.64
N VAL A 112 4.63 3.94 -1.59
CA VAL A 112 4.20 3.19 -0.41
C VAL A 112 5.45 2.76 0.34
N HIS A 113 5.50 3.02 1.64
CA HIS A 113 6.56 2.48 2.46
C HIS A 113 6.02 1.69 3.64
N CYS A 114 6.82 0.74 4.09
CA CYS A 114 6.68 0.13 5.40
C CYS A 114 8.05 0.08 6.09
N GLU A 115 8.23 -0.72 7.13
CA GLU A 115 9.53 -0.80 7.82
C GLU A 115 10.64 -1.30 6.88
N GLY A 116 10.48 -2.52 6.34
CA GLY A 116 11.49 -3.17 5.48
C GLY A 116 11.25 -3.04 3.98
N GLY A 117 10.10 -2.51 3.55
CA GLY A 117 9.84 -2.24 2.14
C GLY A 117 9.45 -3.42 1.26
N TYR A 118 9.25 -4.63 1.81
CA TYR A 118 9.04 -5.85 1.00
C TYR A 118 7.66 -6.53 1.15
N SER A 119 6.96 -6.38 2.28
CA SER A 119 5.71 -7.11 2.55
C SER A 119 4.46 -6.23 2.44
N ARG A 120 4.17 -5.41 3.45
CA ARG A 120 3.00 -4.52 3.49
C ARG A 120 2.99 -3.49 2.36
N SER A 121 4.13 -2.85 2.13
CA SER A 121 4.28 -1.83 1.07
C SER A 121 4.14 -2.42 -0.32
N CYS A 122 4.78 -3.57 -0.58
CA CYS A 122 4.64 -4.28 -1.85
C CYS A 122 3.22 -4.77 -2.08
N ALA A 123 2.50 -5.21 -1.04
CA ALA A 123 1.10 -5.61 -1.17
C ALA A 123 0.19 -4.47 -1.63
N ILE A 124 0.31 -3.29 -1.01
CA ILE A 124 -0.46 -2.11 -1.42
C ILE A 124 -0.04 -1.67 -2.82
N ALA A 125 1.26 -1.59 -3.11
CA ALA A 125 1.75 -1.20 -4.44
C ALA A 125 1.27 -2.16 -5.55
N LEU A 126 1.30 -3.46 -5.29
CA LEU A 126 0.78 -4.49 -6.19
C LEU A 126 -0.73 -4.37 -6.39
N ALA A 127 -1.48 -4.08 -5.32
CA ALA A 127 -2.92 -3.85 -5.43
C ALA A 127 -3.23 -2.59 -6.26
N LEU A 128 -2.50 -1.49 -6.05
CA LEU A 128 -2.66 -0.27 -6.84
C LEU A 128 -2.35 -0.49 -8.33
N HIS A 129 -1.29 -1.24 -8.63
CA HIS A 129 -1.00 -1.68 -10.00
C HIS A 129 -2.17 -2.45 -10.61
N ARG A 130 -2.70 -3.47 -9.90
CA ARG A 130 -3.77 -4.34 -10.41
C ARG A 130 -5.12 -3.63 -10.57
N LEU A 131 -5.45 -2.71 -9.67
CA LEU A 131 -6.78 -2.09 -9.61
C LEU A 131 -6.86 -0.77 -10.39
N TYR A 132 -5.78 0.01 -10.39
CA TYR A 132 -5.75 1.35 -11.00
C TYR A 132 -4.81 1.45 -12.21
N GLY A 133 -4.13 0.36 -12.58
CA GLY A 133 -3.22 0.34 -13.72
C GLY A 133 -1.93 1.13 -13.51
N TYR A 134 -1.53 1.37 -12.25
CA TYR A 134 -0.31 2.13 -11.96
C TYR A 134 0.92 1.37 -12.46
N GLN A 135 1.88 2.06 -13.07
CA GLN A 135 3.14 1.44 -13.48
C GLN A 135 3.94 1.02 -12.25
N ALA A 136 4.42 -0.22 -12.25
CA ALA A 136 5.13 -0.79 -11.12
C ALA A 136 6.20 -1.78 -11.57
N GLU A 137 7.28 -1.87 -10.80
CA GLU A 137 8.31 -2.91 -10.93
C GLU A 137 7.85 -4.16 -10.16
N ILE A 138 6.90 -4.90 -10.75
CA ILE A 138 6.23 -6.02 -10.09
C ILE A 138 7.19 -7.12 -9.62
N GLU A 139 8.35 -7.26 -10.25
CA GLU A 139 9.42 -8.19 -9.84
C GLU A 139 9.88 -7.94 -8.40
N HIS A 140 9.82 -6.69 -7.94
CA HIS A 140 10.18 -6.31 -6.59
C HIS A 140 9.09 -6.62 -5.55
N PHE A 141 7.92 -7.11 -5.96
CA PHE A 141 6.77 -7.33 -5.09
C PHE A 141 6.55 -8.81 -4.73
N SER A 142 7.56 -9.67 -4.94
CA SER A 142 7.48 -11.12 -4.67
C SER A 142 7.11 -11.48 -3.23
N GLN A 143 7.38 -10.59 -2.26
CA GLN A 143 7.08 -10.79 -0.85
C GLN A 143 5.79 -10.08 -0.38
N ALA A 144 4.98 -9.57 -1.31
CA ALA A 144 3.72 -8.91 -1.00
C ALA A 144 2.81 -9.78 -0.11
N ASN A 145 2.37 -9.21 1.02
CA ASN A 145 1.43 -9.85 1.94
C ASN A 145 0.11 -10.21 1.23
N PRO A 146 -0.23 -11.50 1.06
CA PRO A 146 -1.43 -11.94 0.34
C PRO A 146 -2.74 -11.43 0.94
N SER A 147 -2.84 -11.41 2.27
CA SER A 147 -4.01 -10.90 2.98
C SER A 147 -4.30 -9.43 2.68
N VAL A 148 -3.26 -8.60 2.63
CA VAL A 148 -3.41 -7.18 2.27
C VAL A 148 -3.86 -7.03 0.81
N VAL A 149 -3.25 -7.77 -0.12
CA VAL A 149 -3.65 -7.75 -1.54
C VAL A 149 -5.11 -8.17 -1.72
N GLN A 150 -5.54 -9.25 -1.05
CA GLN A 150 -6.90 -9.76 -1.17
C GLN A 150 -7.94 -8.82 -0.54
N MET A 151 -7.60 -8.20 0.59
CA MET A 151 -8.47 -7.19 1.24
C MET A 151 -8.65 -5.96 0.35
N MET A 152 -7.55 -5.46 -0.25
CA MET A 152 -7.60 -4.36 -1.23
C MET A 152 -8.44 -4.69 -2.46
N ALA A 153 -8.46 -5.96 -2.89
CA ALA A 153 -9.28 -6.39 -4.02
C ALA A 153 -10.79 -6.50 -3.69
N GLY A 154 -11.21 -6.26 -2.43
CA GLY A 154 -12.62 -6.28 -2.03
C GLY A 154 -13.27 -7.66 -2.00
N ASN A 155 -12.48 -8.75 -1.95
CA ASN A 155 -13.01 -10.12 -1.97
C ASN A 155 -13.67 -10.58 -0.65
N ASN A 156 -13.97 -9.67 0.27
CA ASN A 156 -15.01 -9.86 1.29
C ASN A 156 -16.39 -9.47 0.73
N ARG A 157 -16.83 -10.10 -0.37
CA ARG A 157 -18.27 -10.11 -0.65
C ARG A 157 -18.92 -10.93 0.47
N PRO A 158 -19.76 -10.36 1.36
CA PRO A 158 -20.64 -11.20 2.13
C PRO A 158 -21.45 -11.99 1.11
N ARG A 159 -21.46 -13.33 1.21
CA ARG A 159 -22.42 -14.17 0.49
C ARG A 159 -23.77 -13.50 0.65
N ARG A 160 -24.30 -12.93 -0.43
CA ARG A 160 -25.62 -12.34 -0.49
C ARG A 160 -26.56 -13.46 -0.05
N ARG A 161 -27.00 -13.43 1.22
CA ARG A 161 -28.01 -14.34 1.74
C ARG A 161 -29.14 -14.24 0.73
N GLU A 162 -29.42 -15.32 0.02
CA GLU A 162 -30.65 -15.48 -0.74
C GLU A 162 -31.78 -15.14 0.22
N ARG A 163 -32.31 -13.93 0.06
CA ARG A 163 -33.55 -13.54 0.70
C ARG A 163 -34.58 -14.46 0.09
N GLN A 164 -35.17 -15.29 0.95
CA GLN A 164 -36.50 -15.85 0.82
C GLN A 164 -37.35 -15.01 -0.13
N GLN A 165 -37.61 -15.55 -1.32
CA GLN A 165 -38.88 -15.30 -2.00
C GLN A 165 -39.78 -16.49 -1.71
N THR A 166 -40.34 -16.45 -0.51
CA THR A 166 -41.71 -16.91 -0.30
C THR A 166 -42.62 -15.90 -1.01
N ARG A 167 -43.62 -16.39 -1.78
CA ARG A 167 -44.78 -15.74 -2.44
C ARG A 167 -44.81 -16.20 -3.91
N ARG A 168 -45.79 -16.94 -4.41
CA ARG A 168 -47.15 -17.30 -3.97
C ARG A 168 -47.51 -18.64 -4.60
#